data_AF-A0A3D4HV06-F1
#
_entry.id   AF-A0A3D4HV06-F1
#
_cell.length_a   1.000
_cell.length_b   1.000
_cell.length_c   1.000
_cell.angle_alpha   90.00
_cell.angle_beta   90.00
_cell.angle_gamma   90.00
#
_symmetry.space_group_name_H-M   'P 1'
#
loop_
_entity.id
_entity.type
_entity.pdbx_description
1 polymer ?
#
loop_
_entity_poly.entity_id
_entity_poly.type
_entity_poly.pdbx_seq_one_letter_code
_entity_poly.pdbx_strand_id
1 'polypeptide(L)' 'MNNAKPAIMEHLNMISDDVKDEVEVLNRLYLLIHLEHSRKRCKTEGTISDDEVAEYFSQRKKTYI' A
#
# COMPACT_ATOMS: atom_id res chain seq x y z
N MET A 1 8.98 31.74 -2.23
CA MET A 1 10.05 30.83 -1.75
C MET A 1 9.44 29.42 -1.73
N ASN A 2 10.12 28.44 -2.33
CA ASN A 2 9.56 27.09 -2.45
C ASN A 2 9.77 26.35 -1.11
N ASN A 3 8.73 26.34 -0.28
CA ASN A 3 8.75 25.77 1.08
C ASN A 3 8.80 24.24 1.12
N ALA A 4 8.86 23.58 -0.04
CA ALA A 4 8.94 22.13 -0.14
C ALA A 4 10.26 21.57 0.42
N LYS A 5 11.40 22.24 0.18
CA LYS A 5 12.72 21.73 0.56
C LYS A 5 12.91 21.66 2.09
N PRO A 6 12.55 22.70 2.88
CA PRO A 6 12.61 22.62 4.35
C PRO A 6 11.68 21.56 4.94
N ALA A 7 10.45 21.44 4.43
CA ALA A 7 9.46 20.49 4.92
C ALA A 7 9.90 19.02 4.71
N ILE A 8 10.54 18.73 3.57
CA ILE A 8 11.10 17.41 3.29
C ILE A 8 12.26 17.09 4.24
N MET A 9 13.16 18.05 4.50
CA MET A 9 14.29 17.86 5.41
C MET A 9 13.84 17.64 6.87
N GLU A 10 12.78 18.34 7.30
CA GLU A 10 12.19 18.15 8.62
C GLU A 10 11.65 16.72 8.79
N HIS A 11 10.94 16.19 7.79
CA HIS A 11 10.45 14.82 7.82
C HIS A 11 11.56 13.77 7.81
N LEU A 12 12.63 13.98 7.03
CA LEU A 12 13.79 13.07 7.00
C LEU A 12 14.52 13.05 8.34
N ASN A 13 14.66 14.20 9.00
CA ASN A 13 15.29 14.31 10.33
C ASN A 13 14.47 13.65 11.46
N MET A 14 13.20 13.33 11.23
CA MET A 14 12.36 12.60 12.19
C MET A 14 12.44 11.08 12.02
N ILE A 15 13.08 10.60 10.95
CA ILE A 15 13.35 9.17 10.74
C ILE A 15 14.52 8.81 11.65
N SER A 16 14.31 7.80 12.51
CA SER A 16 15.34 7.36 13.44
C SER A 16 16.54 6.78 12.69
N ASP A 17 17.76 7.16 13.09
CA ASP A 17 19.01 6.56 12.58
C ASP A 17 19.12 5.04 12.87
N ASP A 18 18.28 4.51 13.78
CA ASP A 18 18.15 3.08 14.06
C ASP A 18 17.32 2.32 13.00
N VAL A 19 16.86 2.99 11.94
CA VAL A 19 16.31 2.33 10.74
C VAL A 19 17.46 1.64 10.01
N LYS A 20 17.85 0.47 10.52
CA LYS A 20 18.95 -0.35 9.98
C LYS A 20 18.66 -0.87 8.57
N ASP A 21 17.39 -0.83 8.13
CA ASP A 21 16.97 -1.27 6.82
C ASP A 21 15.89 -0.32 6.25
N GLU A 22 16.36 0.75 5.60
CA GLU A 22 15.51 1.71 4.90
C GLU A 22 14.57 1.03 3.88
N VAL A 23 15.01 -0.06 3.25
CA VAL A 23 14.22 -0.83 2.28
C VAL A 23 13.06 -1.53 2.96
N GLU A 24 13.29 -2.12 4.14
CA GLU A 24 12.22 -2.71 4.94
C GLU A 24 11.17 -1.67 5.35
N VAL A 25 11.61 -0.47 5.77
CA VAL A 25 10.70 0.63 6.12
C VAL A 25 9.87 1.08 4.92
N LEU A 26 10.49 1.24 3.75
CA LEU A 26 9.78 1.58 2.51
C LEU A 26 8.76 0.50 2.12
N ASN A 27 9.11 -0.79 2.25
CA ASN A 27 8.21 -1.90 2.00
C ASN A 27 7.00 -1.87 2.95
N ARG A 28 7.23 -1.63 4.24
CA ARG A 28 6.16 -1.51 5.25
C ARG A 28 5.24 -0.32 4.96
N LEU A 29 5.79 0.82 4.58
CA LEU A 29 5.01 2.00 4.19
C LEU A 29 4.16 1.74 2.95
N TYR A 30 4.73 1.08 1.93
CA TYR A 30 3.99 0.67 0.74
C TYR A 30 2.81 -0.24 1.08
N LEU A 31 3.01 -1.24 1.94
CA LEU A 31 1.95 -2.13 2.42
C LEU A 31 0.84 -1.36 3.15
N LEU A 32 1.19 -0.39 3.99
CA LEU A 32 0.21 0.43 4.70
C LEU A 32 -0.65 1.26 3.74
N ILE A 33 -0.03 1.89 2.73
CA ILE A 33 -0.77 2.65 1.71
C ILE A 33 -1.74 1.75 0.95
N HIS A 34 -1.29 0.56 0.55
CA HIS A 34 -2.14 -0.42 -0.14
C HIS A 34 -3.31 -0.88 0.73
N LEU A 35 -3.08 -1.12 2.01
CA LEU A 35 -4.10 -1.55 2.96
C LEU A 35 -5.13 -0.44 3.21
N GLU A 36 -4.69 0.82 3.35
CA GLU A 36 -5.59 1.95 3.49
C GLU A 36 -6.45 2.14 2.23
N HIS A 37 -5.84 2.04 1.05
CA HIS A 37 -6.55 2.13 -0.22
C HIS A 37 -7.58 1.00 -0.36
N SER A 38 -7.19 -0.24 -0.07
CA SER A 38 -8.10 -1.39 -0.07
C SER A 38 -9.29 -1.16 0.89
N ARG A 39 -9.02 -0.69 2.11
CA ARG A 39 -10.07 -0.39 3.10
C ARG A 39 -11.01 0.73 2.63
N LYS A 40 -10.51 1.76 1.97
CA LYS A 40 -11.34 2.83 1.38
C LYS A 40 -12.26 2.27 0.30
N ARG A 41 -11.71 1.46 -0.62
CA ARG A 41 -12.47 0.81 -1.69
C ARG A 41 -13.55 -0.11 -1.13
N CYS A 42 -13.24 -0.91 -0.12
CA CYS A 42 -14.25 -1.75 0.53
C CYS A 42 -15.42 -0.95 1.12
N LYS A 43 -15.17 0.28 1.60
CA LYS A 43 -16.24 1.16 2.11
C LYS A 43 -17.07 1.80 1.00
N THR A 44 -16.47 2.10 -0.16
CA THR A 44 -17.15 2.82 -1.25
C THR A 44 -17.80 1.89 -2.27
N GLU A 45 -17.15 0.79 -2.57
CA GLU A 45 -17.54 -0.19 -3.61
C GLU A 45 -18.10 -1.48 -3.00
N GLY A 46 -17.99 -1.67 -1.68
CA GLY A 46 -18.37 -2.91 -1.00
C GLY A 46 -17.24 -3.95 -0.95
N THR A 47 -17.52 -5.06 -0.29
CA THR A 47 -16.60 -6.20 -0.18
C THR A 47 -17.07 -7.34 -1.07
N ILE A 48 -16.13 -8.04 -1.70
CA ILE A 48 -16.38 -9.31 -2.38
C ILE A 48 -16.26 -10.46 -1.38
N SER A 49 -17.15 -11.43 -1.51
CA SER A 49 -17.17 -12.67 -0.75
C SER A 49 -16.07 -13.63 -1.21
N ASP A 50 -15.74 -14.60 -0.35
CA ASP A 50 -14.75 -15.63 -0.66
C ASP A 50 -15.13 -16.43 -1.92
N ASP A 51 -16.43 -16.66 -2.15
CA ASP A 51 -16.95 -17.35 -3.33
C ASP A 51 -16.72 -16.54 -4.61
N GLU A 52 -16.97 -15.22 -4.58
CA GLU A 52 -16.72 -14.31 -5.71
C GLU A 52 -15.23 -14.21 -6.03
N VAL A 53 -14.37 -14.21 -5.00
CA VAL A 53 -12.92 -14.23 -5.15
C VAL A 53 -12.47 -15.55 -5.79
N ALA A 54 -12.94 -16.68 -5.27
CA ALA A 54 -12.63 -18.00 -5.80
C ALA A 54 -13.06 -18.13 -7.26
N GLU A 55 -14.25 -17.64 -7.62
CA GLU A 55 -14.74 -17.63 -8.99
C GLU A 55 -13.83 -16.78 -9.90
N TYR A 56 -13.51 -15.55 -9.52
CA TYR A 56 -12.63 -14.65 -10.29
C TYR A 56 -11.28 -15.32 -10.63
N PHE A 57 -10.64 -15.97 -9.65
CA PHE A 57 -9.38 -16.66 -9.87
C PHE A 57 -9.53 -17.96 -10.68
N SER A 58 -10.64 -18.67 -10.52
CA SER A 58 -10.94 -19.87 -11.34
C SER A 58 -11.09 -19.52 -12.82
N GLN A 59 -11.67 -18.35 -13.13
CA GLN A 59 -11.83 -17.86 -14.50
C GLN A 59 -10.49 -17.37 -15.08
N ARG A 60 -9.66 -16.65 -14.31
CA ARG A 60 -8.32 -16.25 -14.76
C ARG A 60 -7.42 -17.45 -15.11
N LYS A 61 -7.55 -18.57 -14.41
CA LYS A 61 -6.81 -19.81 -14.74
C LYS A 61 -7.15 -20.35 -16.14
N LYS A 62 -8.36 -20.11 -16.64
CA LYS A 62 -8.79 -20.55 -17.98
C LYS A 62 -8.26 -19.68 -19.11
N THR A 63 -7.85 -18.44 -18.83
CA THR A 63 -7.36 -17.48 -19.83
C THR A 63 -5.87 -17.68 -20.18
N TYR A 64 -5.14 -18.46 -19.39
CA TYR A 64 -3.70 -18.72 -19.59
C TYR A 64 -3.41 -20.18 -20.00
N ILE A 65 -4.42 -20.92 -20.49
CA ILE A 65 -4.28 -22.27 -21.08
C ILE A 65 -4.63 -22.18 -22.56
#